data_AF-A0A4Z0GWJ2-F1
#
_entry.id   AF-A0A4Z0GWJ2-F1
#
_cell.length_a   1.000
_cell.length_b   1.000
_cell.length_c   1.000
_cell.angle_alpha   90.00
_cell.angle_beta   90.00
_cell.angle_gamma   90.00
#
_symmetry.space_group_name_H-M   'P 1'
#
loop_
_entity.id
_entity.type
_entity.pdbx_description
1 polymer ?
#
loop_
_entity_poly.entity_id
_entity_poly.type
_entity_poly.pdbx_seq_one_letter_code
_entity_poly.pdbx_strand_id
1 'polypeptide(L)' 'MMEFLYFPEDKSEYFPAVITLLIFIVLAAVAMIFIIKASQKEEKKTDQIYQEEKQNHDY' A
#
# COMPACT_ATOMS: atom_id res chain seq x y z
N MET A 1 -28.71 -15.80 -20.34
CA MET A 1 -27.49 -16.20 -21.08
C MET A 1 -26.41 -15.20 -20.73
N MET A 2 -25.16 -15.64 -20.54
CA MET A 2 -24.06 -14.80 -20.04
C MET A 2 -23.89 -13.50 -20.85
N GLU A 3 -24.24 -12.36 -20.26
CA GLU A 3 -23.77 -11.02 -20.65
C GLU A 3 -22.31 -10.78 -20.20
N PHE A 4 -21.66 -11.80 -19.63
CA PHE A 4 -20.47 -11.64 -18.80
C PHE A 4 -19.13 -11.54 -19.56
N LEU A 5 -19.16 -11.55 -20.89
CA LEU A 5 -18.00 -11.26 -21.73
C LEU A 5 -18.40 -10.39 -22.93
N TYR A 6 -19.18 -9.32 -22.69
CA TYR A 6 -19.33 -8.27 -23.69
C TYR A 6 -17.98 -7.57 -23.82
N PHE A 7 -17.27 -7.92 -24.89
CA PHE A 7 -16.10 -7.18 -25.32
C PHE A 7 -16.58 -6.12 -26.29
N PRO A 8 -16.54 -4.81 -25.95
CA PRO A 8 -16.87 -3.79 -26.91
C PRO A 8 -16.01 -3.95 -28.18
N GLU A 9 -16.68 -3.80 -29.33
CA GLU A 9 -16.06 -3.84 -30.64
C GLU A 9 -15.05 -2.69 -30.78
N ASP A 10 -15.39 -1.52 -30.21
CA ASP A 10 -14.51 -0.37 -30.10
C ASP A 10 -13.64 -0.46 -28.83
N LYS A 11 -12.31 -0.48 -29.02
CA LYS A 11 -11.35 -0.57 -27.91
C LYS A 11 -11.31 0.69 -27.02
N SER A 12 -11.84 1.81 -27.50
CA SER A 12 -11.93 3.05 -26.73
C SER A 12 -12.86 2.91 -25.51
N GLU A 13 -13.83 2.00 -25.53
CA GLU A 13 -14.74 1.78 -24.41
C GLU A 13 -14.06 1.15 -23.18
N TYR A 14 -12.88 0.52 -23.33
CA TYR A 14 -12.09 0.04 -22.18
C TYR A 14 -11.27 1.13 -21.49
N PHE A 15 -11.08 2.28 -22.14
CA PHE A 15 -10.22 3.36 -21.64
C PHE A 15 -10.62 3.85 -20.22
N PRO A 16 -11.92 4.05 -19.91
CA PRO A 16 -12.35 4.40 -18.55
C PRO A 16 -11.98 3.34 -17.51
N ALA A 17 -12.08 2.05 -17.86
CA ALA A 17 -11.74 0.95 -16.96
C ALA A 17 -10.23 0.90 -16.68
N VAL A 18 -9.40 1.09 -17.70
CA VAL A 18 -7.94 1.12 -17.56
C VAL A 18 -7.50 2.31 -16.70
N ILE A 19 -8.07 3.50 -16.91
CA ILE A 19 -7.76 4.67 -16.07
C ILE A 19 -8.14 4.40 -14.61
N THR A 20 -9.32 3.84 -14.38
CA THR A 20 -9.79 3.50 -13.02
C THR A 20 -8.84 2.52 -12.34
N LEU A 21 -8.45 1.46 -13.05
CA LEU A 21 -7.48 0.48 -12.56
C LEU A 21 -6.14 1.13 -12.21
N LEU A 22 -5.61 1.99 -13.07
CA LEU A 22 -4.35 2.68 -12.83
C LEU A 22 -4.42 3.58 -11.60
N ILE A 23 -5.53 4.31 -11.41
CA ILE A 23 -5.75 5.13 -10.20
C ILE A 23 -5.70 4.25 -8.95
N PHE A 24 -6.42 3.13 -8.92
CA PHE A 24 -6.40 2.22 -7.77
C PHE A 24 -5.03 1.62 -7.49
N ILE A 25 -4.28 1.24 -8.53
CA ILE A 25 -2.91 0.73 -8.38
C ILE A 25 -2.01 1.80 -7.76
N VAL A 26 -2.07 3.03 -8.26
CA VAL A 26 -1.27 4.15 -7.73
C VAL A 26 -1.66 4.43 -6.27
N LEU A 27 -2.95 4.48 -5.96
CA LEU A 27 -3.42 4.70 -4.60
C LEU A 27 -2.99 3.58 -3.65
N ALA A 28 -3.06 2.32 -4.07
CA ALA A 28 -2.62 1.18 -3.28
C ALA A 28 -1.10 1.24 -3.03
N ALA A 29 -0.30 1.55 -4.04
CA ALA A 29 1.14 1.72 -3.90
C ALA A 29 1.48 2.85 -2.92
N VAL A 30 0.82 4.01 -3.05
CA VAL A 30 1.01 5.14 -2.13
C VAL A 30 0.61 4.74 -0.70
N ALA A 31 -0.55 4.12 -0.51
CA ALA A 31 -1.01 3.66 0.80
C ALA A 31 -0.01 2.68 1.44
N MET A 32 0.50 1.72 0.67
CA MET A 32 1.48 0.74 1.14
C MET A 32 2.77 1.43 1.59
N ILE A 33 3.28 2.39 0.81
CA ILE A 33 4.46 3.18 1.18
C ILE A 33 4.20 3.98 2.47
N PHE A 34 3.02 4.60 2.62
CA PHE A 34 2.66 5.33 3.82
C PHE A 34 2.64 4.43 5.06
N ILE A 35 2.03 3.24 4.97
CA ILE A 35 1.96 2.27 6.06
C ILE A 35 3.37 1.80 6.45
N ILE A 36 4.22 1.45 5.48
CA ILE A 36 5.59 1.00 5.75
C ILE A 36 6.41 2.10 6.45
N LYS A 37 6.31 3.34 5.97
CA LYS A 37 7.02 4.48 6.58
C LYS A 37 6.53 4.79 7.99
N ALA A 38 5.23 4.67 8.24
CA ALA A 38 4.67 4.81 9.58
C ALA A 38 5.21 3.70 10.51
N SER A 39 5.16 2.45 10.07
CA SER A 39 5.66 1.30 10.82
C SER A 39 7.15 1.42 11.18
N GLN A 40 8.00 1.82 10.23
CA GLN A 40 9.44 2.00 10.48
C GLN A 40 9.73 3.10 11.51
N LYS A 41 8.85 4.11 11.64
CA LYS A 41 9.00 5.17 12.65
C LYS A 41 8.67 4.66 14.05
N GLU A 42 7.70 3.77 14.16
CA GLU A 42 7.31 3.14 15.43
C GLU A 42 8.33 2.09 15.89
N GLU A 43 8.87 1.31 14.95
CA GLU A 43 9.93 0.33 15.20
C GLU A 43 11.16 1.01 15.81
N LYS A 44 11.66 2.09 15.20
CA LYS A 44 12.82 2.83 15.72
C LYS A 44 12.62 3.39 17.13
N LYS A 45 11.41 3.82 17.47
CA LYS A 45 11.11 4.31 18.83
C LYS A 45 11.11 3.16 19.84
N THR A 46 10.51 2.04 19.47
CA THR A 46 10.48 0.84 20.30
C THR A 46 11.89 0.32 20.54
N ASP A 47 12.72 0.22 19.49
CA ASP A 47 14.11 -0.22 19.61
C ASP A 47 14.95 0.68 20.52
N GLN A 48 14.77 2.00 20.43
CA GLN A 48 15.46 2.95 21.32
C GLN A 48 15.10 2.74 22.78
N ILE A 49 13.80 2.57 23.09
CA ILE A 49 13.34 2.31 24.46
C ILE A 49 13.91 0.98 24.97
N TYR A 50 13.86 -0.08 24.16
CA TYR A 50 14.41 -1.40 24.54
C TYR A 50 15.92 -1.35 24.76
N GLN A 51 16.67 -0.60 23.95
CA GLN A 51 18.11 -0.42 24.11
C GLN A 51 18.43 0.34 25.40
N GLU A 52 17.70 1.43 25.69
CA GLU A 52 17.86 2.19 26.94
C GLU A 52 17.51 1.35 28.18
N GLU A 53 16.41 0.59 28.16
CA GLU A 53 16.05 -0.29 29.27
C GLU A 53 17.07 -1.39 29.49
N LYS A 54 17.56 -2.03 28.42
CA LYS A 54 18.59 -3.07 28.53
C LYS A 54 19.89 -2.51 29.08
N GLN A 55 20.31 -1.33 28.62
CA GLN A 55 21.52 -0.69 29.13
C GLN A 55 21.39 -0.32 30.61
N ASN A 56 20.22 0.12 31.08
CA ASN A 56 20.00 0.49 32.48
C ASN A 56 19.87 -0.70 33.44
N HIS A 57 19.48 -1.89 32.95
CA HIS A 57 19.29 -3.09 33.77
C HIS A 57 20.56 -3.96 33.89
N ASP A 58 21.59 -3.67 33.09
CA ASP A 58 22.91 -4.33 33.11
C ASP A 58 23.95 -3.57 33.99
N TYR A 59 23.54 -2.56 34.78
CA TYR A 59 24.38 -1.85 35.77
C TYR A 59 23.99 -2.14 37.22
#